data_AF-A0A6I6EQI0-F1
#
_entry.id   AF-A0A6I6EQI0-F1
#
_cell.length_a   1.000
_cell.length_b   1.000
_cell.length_c   1.000
_cell.angle_alpha   90.00
_cell.angle_beta   90.00
_cell.angle_gamma   90.00
#
_symmetry.space_group_name_H-M   'P 1'
#
loop_
_entity.id
_entity.type
_entity.pdbx_description
1 polymer ?
#
loop_
_entity_poly.entity_id
_entity_poly.type
_entity_poly.pdbx_seq_one_letter_code
_entity_poly.pdbx_strand_id
1 'polypeptide(L)' 'MEVHVFLKGEKEPVVYKGDRIDVLDFEMNGTKYKQIRYFRKGFSKSELVEEKIINKIVEK' A
#
# COMPACT_ATOMS: atom_id res chain seq x y z
N MET A 1 -2.61 10.35 -8.59
CA MET A 1 -1.46 9.53 -8.13
C MET A 1 -1.87 8.07 -8.15
N GLU A 2 -0.98 7.19 -8.58
CA GLU A 2 -1.22 5.75 -8.64
C GLU A 2 -0.05 4.98 -8.00
N VAL A 3 -0.34 4.08 -7.07
CA VAL A 3 0.68 3.24 -6.42
C VAL A 3 0.37 1.78 -6.67
N HIS A 4 1.37 1.06 -7.17
CA HIS A 4 1.29 -0.37 -7.47
C HIS A 4 2.09 -1.13 -6.41
N VAL A 5 1.42 -2.03 -5.70
CA VAL A 5 2.04 -2.92 -4.72
C VAL A 5 2.08 -4.33 -5.29
N PHE A 6 3.29 -4.80 -5.57
CA PHE A 6 3.50 -6.14 -6.09
C PHE A 6 3.68 -7.10 -4.92
N LEU A 7 2.78 -8.08 -4.79
CA LEU A 7 2.84 -9.11 -3.75
C LEU A 7 3.58 -10.35 -4.28
N LYS A 8 4.30 -11.03 -3.40
CA LYS A 8 4.96 -12.30 -3.71
C LYS A 8 3.91 -13.36 -4.03
N GLY A 9 4.07 -14.04 -5.16
CA GLY A 9 3.15 -15.09 -5.61
C GLY A 9 1.98 -14.58 -6.44
N GLU A 10 1.72 -13.28 -6.47
CA GLU A 10 0.67 -12.68 -7.29
C GLU A 10 1.25 -12.16 -8.62
N LYS A 11 0.51 -12.39 -9.71
CA LYS A 11 0.89 -11.89 -11.05
C LYS A 11 0.58 -10.41 -11.22
N GLU A 12 -0.54 -9.96 -10.68
CA GLU A 12 -1.04 -8.59 -10.81
C GLU A 12 -0.76 -7.79 -9.52
N PRO A 13 -0.38 -6.50 -9.62
CA PRO A 13 -0.21 -5.65 -8.46
C PRO A 13 -1.57 -5.25 -7.85
N VAL A 14 -1.57 -5.01 -6.55
CA VAL A 14 -2.66 -4.25 -5.91
C VAL A 14 -2.49 -2.78 -6.27
N VAL A 15 -3.50 -2.19 -6.92
CA VAL A 15 -3.43 -0.83 -7.44
C VAL A 15 -4.25 0.12 -6.56
N TYR A 16 -3.56 1.11 -6.00
CA TYR A 16 -4.16 2.20 -5.24
C TYR A 16 -4.22 3.45 -6.12
N LYS A 17 -5.41 4.07 -6.22
CA LYS A 17 -5.61 5.30 -7.01
C LYS A 17 -6.28 6.38 -6.16
N GLY A 18 -5.67 7.55 -6.13
CA GLY A 18 -6.18 8.67 -5.35
C GLY A 18 -5.58 10.01 -5.77
N ASP A 19 -6.16 11.07 -5.22
CA ASP A 19 -5.65 12.44 -5.29
C ASP A 19 -4.32 12.56 -4.53
N ARG A 20 -4.19 11.80 -3.42
CA ARG A 20 -2.97 11.63 -2.63
C ARG A 20 -2.88 10.18 -2.16
N ILE A 21 -1.66 9.64 -2.12
CA ILE A 21 -1.36 8.34 -1.54
C ILE A 21 -0.14 8.49 -0.62
N ASP A 22 -0.28 8.03 0.62
CA ASP A 22 0.83 7.92 1.55
C ASP A 22 1.16 6.43 1.77
N VAL A 23 2.45 6.09 1.72
CA VAL A 23 2.97 4.76 2.08
C VAL A 23 3.88 4.94 3.30
N LEU A 24 3.48 4.37 4.43
CA LEU A 24 4.16 4.53 5.71
C LEU A 24 4.64 3.19 6.25
N ASP A 25 5.77 3.20 6.93
CA ASP A 25 6.23 2.05 7.72
C ASP A 25 5.43 1.96 9.01
N PHE A 26 4.95 0.77 9.32
CA PHE A 26 4.14 0.52 10.50
C PHE A 26 4.53 -0.81 11.15
N GLU A 27 4.59 -0.83 12.48
CA GLU A 27 4.85 -2.05 13.24
C GLU A 27 3.75 -2.25 14.27
N MET A 28 3.20 -3.46 14.34
CA MET A 28 2.17 -3.83 15.31
C MET A 28 2.45 -5.23 15.82
N ASN A 29 2.56 -5.36 17.15
CA ASN A 29 2.85 -6.62 17.84
C ASN A 29 4.07 -7.35 17.25
N GLY A 30 5.14 -6.61 16.92
CA GLY A 30 6.36 -7.15 16.33
C GLY A 30 6.27 -7.55 14.85
N THR A 31 5.11 -7.35 14.21
CA THR A 31 4.95 -7.60 12.77
C THR A 31 5.04 -6.27 12.00
N LYS A 32 5.86 -6.25 10.95
CA LYS A 32 6.06 -5.08 10.08
C LYS A 32 5.07 -5.06 8.93
N TYR A 33 4.52 -3.88 8.68
CA TYR A 33 3.55 -3.60 7.63
C TYR A 33 3.96 -2.33 6.88
N LYS A 34 3.48 -2.22 5.63
CA LYS A 34 3.30 -0.92 4.99
C LYS A 34 1.84 -0.52 5.17
N GLN A 35 1.61 0.65 5.77
CA GLN A 35 0.29 1.28 5.79
C GLN A 35 0.12 2.13 4.53
N ILE A 36 -0.91 1.82 3.74
CA ILE A 36 -1.22 2.54 2.51
C ILE A 36 -2.50 3.32 2.71
N ARG A 37 -2.37 4.65 2.68
CA ARG A 37 -3.51 5.57 2.82
C ARG A 37 -3.76 6.23 1.48
N TYR A 38 -4.96 6.10 0.94
CA TYR A 38 -5.35 6.75 -0.30
C TYR A 38 -6.57 7.63 -0.09
N PHE A 39 -6.47 8.84 -0.64
CA PHE A 39 -7.47 9.89 -0.53
C PHE A 39 -8.09 10.11 -1.90
N ARG A 40 -9.42 10.06 -2.00
CA ARG A 40 -10.13 10.25 -3.27
C ARG A 40 -11.47 10.94 -3.03
N LYS A 41 -11.65 12.12 -3.64
CA LYS A 41 -12.94 12.87 -3.63
C LYS A 41 -13.53 13.07 -2.22
N GLY A 42 -12.68 13.42 -1.24
CA GLY A 42 -13.10 13.66 0.14
C GLY A 42 -13.23 12.41 1.02
N PHE A 43 -13.00 11.21 0.48
CA PHE A 43 -12.90 9.98 1.26
C PHE A 43 -11.45 9.57 1.45
N SER A 44 -11.15 8.95 2.59
CA SER A 44 -9.88 8.29 2.85
C SER A 44 -10.11 6.82 3.19
N LYS A 45 -9.19 5.96 2.74
CA LYS A 45 -9.14 4.56 3.15
C LYS A 45 -7.69 4.20 3.47
N SER A 46 -7.52 3.37 4.49
CA SER A 46 -6.23 2.87 4.94
C SER A 46 -6.23 1.36 4.92
N GLU A 47 -5.15 0.77 4.42
CA GLU A 47 -4.95 -0.67 4.38
C GLU A 47 -3.55 -1.01 4.94
N LEU A 48 -3.43 -2.17 5.58
CA LEU A 48 -2.17 -2.70 6.07
C LEU A 48 -1.76 -3.88 5.21
N VAL A 49 -0.55 -3.84 4.67
CA VAL A 49 0.03 -4.95 3.91
C VAL A 49 1.29 -5.40 4.63
N GLU A 50 1.36 -6.69 5.00
CA GLU A 50 2.55 -7.23 5.68
C GLU A 50 3.81 -7.04 4.81
N GLU A 51 4.87 -6.47 5.38
CA GLU A 51 6.08 -6.15 4.63
C GLU A 51 6.73 -7.42 4.03
N LYS A 52 6.60 -8.56 4.72
CA LYS A 52 7.19 -9.84 4.30
C LYS A 52 6.64 -10.35 2.96
N ILE A 53 5.40 -10.02 2.61
CA ILE A 53 4.73 -10.46 1.38
C ILE A 53 4.86 -9.45 0.24
N ILE A 54 5.38 -8.26 0.51
CA ILE A 54 5.61 -7.25 -0.51
C ILE A 54 6.91 -7.58 -1.25
N ASN A 55 6.84 -7.57 -2.58
CA ASN A 55 8.00 -7.69 -3.45
C ASN A 55 8.59 -6.31 -3.77
N LYS A 56 7.74 -5.36 -4.19
CA LYS A 56 8.12 -3.96 -4.44
C LYS A 56 6.88 -3.06 -4.46
N ILE A 57 7.12 -1.75 -4.26
CA ILE A 57 6.12 -0.69 -4.39
C ILE A 57 6.61 0.28 -5.45
N VAL A 58 5.74 0.66 -6.39
CA VAL A 58 6.07 1.56 -7.50
C VAL A 58 5.02 2.66 -7.57
N GLU A 59 5.47 3.92 -7.57
CA GLU A 59 4.63 5.09 -7.80
C GLU A 59 4.56 5.43 -9.29
N LYS A 60 3.38 5.83 -9.77
CA LYS A 60 3.06 6.21 -11.14
C LYS A 60 2.22 7.49 -11.20
#